data_AF-A0A3D0D3D3-F1
#
_entry.id   AF-A0A3D0D3D3-F1
#
_cell.length_a   1.000
_cell.length_b   1.000
_cell.length_c   1.000
_cell.angle_alpha   90.00
_cell.angle_beta   90.00
_cell.angle_gamma   90.00
#
_symmetry.space_group_name_H-M   'P 1'
#
loop_
_entity.id
_entity.type
_entity.pdbx_description
1 polymer ?
#
loop_
_entity_poly.entity_id
_entity_poly.type
_entity_poly.pdbx_seq_one_letter_code
_entity_poly.pdbx_strand_id
1 'polypeptide(L)'
;MTEVRILYWKDIPYGVRAIDGERRVTRKLPQAFEATVDAAAMAEGETEQSAYRAGFQWGPAQQRADDPEAVADAVVGELCQAYPRERLIKLARREA
;
A
#
# COMPACT_ATOMS: atom_id res chain seq x y z
N MET A 1 -4.88 13.80 -16.63
CA MET A 1 -4.82 12.32 -16.56
C MET A 1 -4.05 12.01 -15.31
N THR A 2 -4.72 11.40 -14.36
CA THR A 2 -4.18 11.13 -13.03
C THR A 2 -3.32 9.88 -13.06
N GLU A 3 -2.06 10.00 -12.70
CA GLU A 3 -1.17 8.88 -12.42
C GLU A 3 -1.33 8.44 -10.96
N VAL A 4 -1.85 7.25 -10.72
CA VAL A 4 -1.91 6.63 -9.40
C VAL A 4 -0.88 5.53 -9.26
N ARG A 5 -0.15 5.56 -8.14
CA ARG A 5 0.86 4.58 -7.77
C ARG A 5 0.57 4.09 -6.36
N ILE A 6 0.66 2.79 -6.18
CA ILE A 6 0.50 2.16 -4.87
C ILE A 6 1.90 1.91 -4.32
N LEU A 7 2.14 2.32 -3.08
CA LEU A 7 3.34 2.00 -2.33
C LEU A 7 3.12 0.64 -1.66
N TYR A 8 3.98 -0.31 -1.97
CA TYR A 8 4.00 -1.63 -1.35
C TYR A 8 5.20 -1.71 -0.42
N TRP A 9 5.00 -2.41 0.69
CA TRP A 9 6.05 -2.89 1.55
C TRP A 9 6.17 -4.40 1.33
N LYS A 10 7.19 -4.82 0.57
CA LYS A 10 7.30 -6.16 -0.02
C LYS A 10 6.02 -6.53 -0.79
N ASP A 11 5.12 -7.30 -0.18
CA ASP A 11 3.86 -7.78 -0.77
C ASP A 11 2.61 -7.08 -0.19
N ILE A 12 2.78 -6.22 0.81
CA ILE A 12 1.68 -5.60 1.55
C ILE A 12 1.52 -4.14 1.09
N PRO A 13 0.34 -3.73 0.59
CA PRO A 13 0.13 -2.34 0.20
C PRO A 13 0.12 -1.46 1.45
N TYR A 14 0.81 -0.31 1.39
CA TYR A 14 1.00 0.63 2.49
C TYR A 14 0.31 1.97 2.26
N GLY A 15 0.28 2.44 1.01
CA GLY A 15 -0.38 3.71 0.69
C GLY A 15 -0.63 3.88 -0.80
N VAL A 16 -1.49 4.83 -1.14
CA VAL A 16 -1.83 5.16 -2.51
C VAL A 16 -1.48 6.61 -2.77
N ARG A 17 -0.83 6.88 -3.89
CA ARG A 17 -0.42 8.22 -4.31
C ARG A 17 -0.94 8.50 -5.70
N ALA A 18 -1.80 9.49 -5.83
CA ALA A 18 -2.30 9.98 -7.10
C ALA A 18 -1.67 11.33 -7.43
N ILE A 19 -1.28 11.53 -8.69
CA ILE A 19 -0.61 12.71 -9.20
C ILE A 19 -1.31 13.11 -10.49
N ASP A 20 -1.89 14.30 -10.54
CA ASP A 20 -2.46 14.89 -11.76
C ASP A 20 -1.86 16.28 -11.96
N GLY A 21 -0.88 16.38 -12.86
CA GLY A 21 -0.12 17.61 -13.07
C GLY A 21 0.55 18.10 -11.79
N GLU A 22 0.11 19.25 -11.28
CA GLU A 22 0.59 19.86 -10.02
C GLU A 22 -0.14 19.34 -8.78
N ARG A 23 -1.29 18.68 -8.93
CA ARG A 23 -2.06 18.13 -7.81
C ARG A 23 -1.51 16.77 -7.41
N ARG A 24 -0.96 16.71 -6.20
CA ARG A 24 -0.52 15.45 -5.58
C ARG A 24 -1.45 15.10 -4.41
N VAL A 25 -2.10 13.97 -4.51
CA VAL A 25 -2.92 13.39 -3.46
C VAL A 25 -2.23 12.13 -2.93
N THR A 26 -2.19 11.97 -1.62
CA THR A 26 -1.71 10.74 -1.00
C THR A 26 -2.77 10.28 -0.01
N ARG A 27 -3.26 9.06 -0.21
CA ARG A 27 -4.21 8.39 0.67
C ARG A 27 -3.49 7.30 1.43
N LYS A 28 -3.69 7.28 2.74
CA LYS A 28 -3.21 6.22 3.62
C LYS A 28 -4.20 5.07 3.59
N LEU A 29 -3.71 3.85 3.67
CA LEU A 29 -4.57 2.67 3.82
C LEU A 29 -5.08 2.55 5.26
N PRO A 30 -6.14 1.75 5.47
CA PRO A 30 -6.63 1.44 6.81
C PRO A 30 -5.54 0.85 7.71
N GLN A 31 -5.69 1.05 9.02
CA GLN A 31 -4.74 0.56 10.04
C GLN A 31 -4.48 -0.95 9.97
N ALA A 32 -5.42 -1.74 9.41
CA ALA A 32 -5.21 -3.17 9.20
C ALA A 32 -3.97 -3.49 8.35
N PHE A 33 -3.68 -2.66 7.34
CA PHE A 33 -2.50 -2.83 6.47
C PHE A 33 -1.21 -2.47 7.20
N GLU A 34 -1.22 -1.35 7.93
CA GLU A 34 -0.07 -0.92 8.75
C GLU A 34 0.27 -1.97 9.82
N ALA A 35 -0.73 -2.48 10.54
CA ALA A 35 -0.55 -3.55 11.51
C ALA A 35 -0.02 -4.85 10.87
N THR A 36 -0.39 -5.11 9.62
CA THR A 36 0.11 -6.28 8.86
C THR A 36 1.58 -6.12 8.53
N VAL A 37 2.00 -4.93 8.10
CA VAL A 37 3.40 -4.60 7.82
C VAL A 37 4.24 -4.68 9.09
N ASP A 38 3.77 -4.11 10.20
CA ASP A 38 4.46 -4.16 11.49
C ASP A 38 4.64 -5.60 11.99
N ALA A 39 3.57 -6.41 11.93
CA ALA A 39 3.63 -7.82 12.28
C ALA A 39 4.56 -8.63 11.36
N ALA A 40 4.56 -8.35 10.05
CA ALA A 40 5.45 -9.00 9.10
C ALA A 40 6.93 -8.65 9.35
N ALA A 41 7.23 -7.36 9.61
CA ALA A 41 8.57 -6.91 9.96
C ALA A 41 9.06 -7.57 11.27
N MET A 42 8.18 -7.67 12.27
CA MET A 42 8.46 -8.39 13.51
C MET A 42 8.70 -9.89 13.28
N ALA A 43 7.91 -10.54 12.41
CA ALA A 43 8.02 -11.96 12.11
C ALA A 43 9.32 -12.33 11.37
N GLU A 44 9.81 -11.48 10.47
CA GLU A 44 11.10 -11.69 9.80
C GLU A 44 12.31 -11.28 10.65
N GLY A 45 12.08 -10.67 11.83
CA GLY A 45 13.15 -10.06 12.61
C GLY A 45 13.75 -8.82 11.94
N GLU A 46 13.13 -8.30 10.87
CA GLU A 46 13.46 -7.05 10.19
C GLU A 46 12.97 -5.83 11.01
N THR A 47 13.27 -5.86 12.30
CA THR A 47 13.04 -4.74 13.23
C THR A 47 14.09 -3.65 13.06
N GLU A 48 15.19 -3.93 12.34
CA GLU A 48 16.13 -2.91 11.91
C GLU A 48 15.45 -1.97 10.91
N GLN A 49 15.46 -0.66 11.24
CA GLN A 49 14.89 0.39 10.38
C GLN A 49 15.40 0.35 8.93
N SER A 50 16.60 -0.18 8.71
CA SER A 50 17.22 -0.35 7.39
C SER A 50 16.44 -1.35 6.53
N ALA A 51 16.09 -2.50 7.11
CA ALA A 51 15.38 -3.58 6.45
C ALA A 51 13.92 -3.20 6.17
N TYR A 52 13.28 -2.60 7.17
CA TYR A 52 11.96 -1.99 7.01
C TYR A 52 11.93 -0.95 5.88
N ARG A 53 12.93 -0.05 5.80
CA ARG A 53 12.96 0.95 4.73
C ARG A 53 13.28 0.36 3.35
N ALA A 54 14.10 -0.69 3.30
CA ALA A 54 14.44 -1.39 2.07
C ALA A 54 13.24 -2.14 1.45
N GLY A 55 12.25 -2.53 2.26
CA GLY A 55 11.04 -3.20 1.78
C GLY A 55 10.09 -2.32 0.98
N PHE A 56 10.24 -0.98 0.97
CA PHE A 56 9.33 -0.09 0.25
C PHE A 56 9.61 -0.06 -1.26
N GLN A 57 8.61 -0.46 -2.04
CA GLN A 57 8.65 -0.42 -3.48
C GLN A 57 7.38 0.22 -4.05
N TRP A 58 7.56 1.11 -5.03
CA TRP A 58 6.43 1.64 -5.79
C TRP A 58 5.95 0.60 -6.79
N GLY A 59 4.66 0.27 -6.73
CA GLY A 59 4.01 -0.58 -7.69
C GLY A 59 3.81 0.09 -9.05
N PRO A 60 3.13 -0.61 -9.98
CA PRO A 60 2.87 -0.10 -11.32
C PRO A 60 2.06 1.20 -11.25
N ALA A 61 2.45 2.16 -12.08
CA ALA A 61 1.68 3.37 -12.28
C ALA A 61 0.44 3.04 -13.13
N GLN A 62 -0.73 3.40 -12.65
CA GLN A 62 -1.97 3.33 -13.40
C GLN A 62 -2.40 4.75 -13.78
N GLN A 63 -2.81 4.93 -15.03
CA GLN A 63 -3.39 6.19 -15.48
C GLN A 63 -4.91 6.08 -15.44
N ARG A 64 -5.55 7.05 -14.80
CA ARG A 64 -7.01 7.16 -14.69
C ARG A 64 -7.43 8.56 -15.14
N ALA A 65 -8.62 8.66 -15.71
CA ALA A 65 -9.14 9.93 -16.23
C ALA A 65 -9.76 10.81 -15.13
N ASP A 66 -10.16 10.21 -14.01
CA ASP A 66 -10.83 10.86 -12.88
C ASP A 66 -9.87 11.67 -11.99
N ASP A 67 -10.45 12.46 -11.08
CA ASP A 67 -9.74 13.28 -10.10
C ASP A 67 -8.76 12.47 -9.23
N PRO A 68 -7.61 13.05 -8.83
CA PRO A 68 -6.61 12.36 -8.01
C PRO A 68 -7.16 11.88 -6.66
N GLU A 69 -8.15 12.59 -6.10
CA GLU A 69 -8.83 12.15 -4.89
C GLU A 69 -9.74 10.96 -5.12
N ALA A 70 -10.60 11.03 -6.15
CA ALA A 70 -11.52 9.96 -6.49
C ALA A 70 -10.78 8.67 -6.87
N VAL A 71 -9.70 8.79 -7.66
CA VAL A 71 -8.84 7.66 -8.04
C VAL A 71 -8.16 7.05 -6.83
N ALA A 72 -7.61 7.86 -5.93
CA ALA A 72 -6.93 7.34 -4.75
C ALA A 72 -7.91 6.61 -3.81
N ASP A 73 -9.11 7.15 -3.58
CA ASP A 73 -10.16 6.50 -2.79
C ASP A 73 -10.68 5.21 -3.46
N ALA A 74 -10.88 5.21 -4.78
CA ALA A 74 -11.27 4.02 -5.54
C ALA A 74 -10.23 2.90 -5.38
N VAL A 75 -8.95 3.21 -5.57
CA VAL A 75 -7.86 2.23 -5.41
C VAL A 75 -7.74 1.74 -3.97
N VAL A 76 -7.94 2.61 -2.97
CA VAL A 76 -8.00 2.18 -1.56
C VAL A 76 -9.15 1.19 -1.34
N GLY A 77 -10.32 1.44 -1.93
CA GLY A 77 -11.46 0.53 -1.92
C GLY A 77 -11.14 -0.82 -2.57
N GLU A 78 -10.55 -0.81 -3.76
CA GLU A 78 -10.12 -2.01 -4.48
C GLU A 78 -9.11 -2.82 -3.66
N LEU A 79 -8.13 -2.15 -3.03
CA LEU A 79 -7.16 -2.81 -2.15
C LEU A 79 -7.81 -3.41 -0.91
N CYS A 80 -8.75 -2.70 -0.28
CA CYS A 80 -9.49 -3.22 0.87
C CYS A 80 -10.30 -4.49 0.51
N GLN A 81 -10.88 -4.53 -0.69
CA GLN A 81 -11.60 -5.71 -1.19
C GLN A 81 -10.65 -6.85 -1.63
N ALA A 82 -9.53 -6.53 -2.29
CA ALA A 82 -8.56 -7.50 -2.77
C ALA A 82 -7.73 -8.13 -1.63
N TYR A 83 -7.58 -7.41 -0.51
CA TYR A 83 -6.84 -7.85 0.67
C TYR A 83 -7.79 -7.95 1.89
N PRO A 84 -8.61 -9.00 1.95
CA PRO A 84 -9.44 -9.26 3.12
C PRO A 84 -8.56 -9.57 4.35
N ARG A 85 -9.14 -9.41 5.54
CA ARG A 85 -8.46 -9.62 6.83
C ARG A 85 -7.70 -10.95 6.91
N GLU A 86 -8.27 -12.05 6.40
CA GLU A 86 -7.58 -13.35 6.39
C GLU A 86 -6.30 -13.35 5.57
N ARG A 87 -6.30 -12.71 4.40
CA ARG A 87 -5.11 -12.58 3.56
C ARG A 87 -4.05 -11.70 4.24
N LEU A 88 -4.48 -10.60 4.84
CA LEU A 88 -3.62 -9.73 5.63
C LEU A 88 -2.94 -10.49 6.77
N ILE A 89 -3.67 -11.31 7.53
CA ILE A 89 -3.10 -12.13 8.60
C ILE A 89 -2.04 -13.12 8.07
N LYS A 90 -2.28 -13.74 6.91
CA LYS A 90 -1.30 -14.64 6.28
C LYS A 90 -0.02 -13.89 5.87
N LEU A 91 -0.17 -12.72 5.26
CA LEU A 91 0.96 -11.85 4.90
C LEU A 91 1.74 -11.38 6.15
N ALA A 92 1.03 -11.02 7.23
CA ALA A 92 1.63 -10.66 8.52
C ALA A 92 2.48 -11.79 9.10
N ARG A 93 2.05 -13.04 8.92
CA ARG A 93 2.79 -14.23 9.36
C ARG A 93 3.89 -14.67 8.39
N ARG A 94 4.01 -13.98 7.24
CA ARG A 94 4.87 -14.38 6.10
C ARG A 94 4.57 -15.80 5.59
N GLU A 95 3.32 -16.22 5.75
CA GLU A 95 2.78 -17.42 5.10
C GLU A 95 2.24 -17.01 3.73
N ALA A 96 3.15 -16.77 2.77
CA ALA A 96 2.83 -16.39 1.40
C ALA A 96 2.51 -17.61 0.52
#